data_AF-A0A7Z8QDP7-F1
#
_entry.id   AF-A0A7Z8QDP7-F1
#
_cell.length_a   1.000
_cell.length_b   1.000
_cell.length_c   1.000
_cell.angle_alpha   90.00
_cell.angle_beta   90.00
_cell.angle_gamma   90.00
#
_symmetry.space_group_name_H-M   'P 1'
#
loop_
_entity.id
_entity.type
_entity.pdbx_description
1 polymer ?
#
loop_
_entity_poly.entity_id
_entity_poly.type
_entity_poly.pdbx_seq_one_letter_code
_entity_poly.pdbx_strand_id
1 'polypeptide(L)'
;MRYLLDTNSIIYILNQNLILKNSNEYHISIITEIELLSYSKLTLLEIDEIKKVLSKFNRIELTETVKDKTIMIRRKSKIKLPDSIIIASTLYLKFPNY
;
A
#
# COMPACT_ATOMS: atom_id res chain seq x y z
N MET A 1 -0.24 -12.23 -12.32
CA MET A 1 0.89 -11.26 -12.11
C MET A 1 0.62 -10.55 -10.78
N ARG A 2 1.61 -10.19 -9.94
CA ARG A 2 1.34 -9.53 -8.65
C ARG A 2 1.57 -8.02 -8.75
N TYR A 3 0.60 -7.22 -8.32
CA TYR A 3 0.63 -5.75 -8.39
C TYR A 3 0.55 -5.14 -6.99
N LEU A 4 1.34 -4.12 -6.72
CA LEU A 4 1.21 -3.28 -5.52
C LEU A 4 0.53 -1.97 -5.92
N LEU A 5 -0.59 -1.65 -5.29
CA LEU A 5 -1.33 -0.42 -5.48
C LEU A 5 -0.82 0.64 -4.51
N ASP A 6 -0.56 1.84 -5.03
CA ASP A 6 -0.24 3.01 -4.23
C ASP A 6 -1.52 3.74 -3.78
N THR A 7 -1.35 4.77 -2.95
CA THR A 7 -2.44 5.55 -2.37
C THR A 7 -3.33 6.18 -3.45
N ASN A 8 -2.73 6.72 -4.51
CA ASN A 8 -3.48 7.33 -5.62
C ASN A 8 -4.33 6.32 -6.39
N SER A 9 -3.80 5.11 -6.63
CA SER A 9 -4.54 4.03 -7.29
C SER A 9 -5.78 3.63 -6.48
N ILE A 10 -5.66 3.55 -5.16
CA ILE A 10 -6.80 3.22 -4.29
C ILE A 10 -7.84 4.34 -4.28
N ILE A 11 -7.41 5.60 -4.19
CA ILE A 11 -8.33 6.76 -4.28
C ILE A 11 -9.10 6.74 -5.60
N TYR A 12 -8.43 6.43 -6.71
CA TYR A 12 -9.08 6.32 -8.01
C TYR A 12 -10.13 5.20 -8.04
N ILE A 13 -9.82 4.03 -7.46
CA ILE A 13 -10.76 2.91 -7.35
C ILE A 13 -11.99 3.28 -6.52
N LEU A 14 -11.78 3.97 -5.39
CA LEU A 14 -12.85 4.44 -4.51
C LEU A 14 -13.78 5.42 -5.24
N ASN A 15 -13.20 6.46 -5.87
CA ASN A 15 -13.98 7.50 -6.54
C ASN A 15 -14.79 6.98 -7.74
N GLN A 16 -14.27 5.97 -8.42
CA GLN A 16 -14.87 5.42 -9.65
C GLN A 16 -15.69 4.16 -9.41
N ASN A 17 -15.84 3.70 -8.16
CA ASN A 17 -16.49 2.44 -7.79
C ASN A 17 -16.02 1.24 -8.63
N LEU A 18 -14.72 1.18 -8.93
CA LEU A 18 -14.17 0.16 -9.83
C LEU A 18 -14.15 -1.21 -9.16
N ILE A 19 -14.63 -2.21 -9.89
CA ILE A 19 -14.55 -3.61 -9.49
C ILE A 19 -13.31 -4.22 -10.13
N LEU A 20 -12.28 -4.47 -9.32
CA LEU A 20 -11.10 -5.19 -9.77
C LEU A 20 -11.40 -6.70 -9.83
N LYS A 21 -11.28 -7.28 -11.02
CA LYS A 21 -11.28 -8.74 -11.22
C LYS A 21 -9.97 -9.32 -10.69
N ASN A 22 -9.99 -10.53 -10.13
CA ASN A 22 -8.82 -11.21 -9.55
C ASN A 22 -8.17 -10.44 -8.38
N SER A 23 -8.95 -10.10 -7.36
CA SER A 23 -8.50 -9.36 -6.17
C SER A 23 -7.22 -9.91 -5.51
N ASN A 24 -7.01 -11.24 -5.57
CA ASN A 24 -5.84 -11.91 -5.01
C ASN A 24 -4.50 -11.52 -5.67
N GLU A 25 -4.54 -10.90 -6.86
CA GLU A 25 -3.34 -10.43 -7.55
C GLU A 25 -2.89 -9.04 -7.07
N TYR A 26 -3.77 -8.30 -6.40
CA TYR A 26 -3.53 -6.93 -5.96
C TYR A 26 -3.16 -6.89 -4.49
N HIS A 27 -2.15 -6.07 -4.21
CA HIS A 27 -1.56 -5.90 -2.90
C HIS A 27 -1.56 -4.42 -2.55
N ILE A 28 -1.57 -4.13 -1.25
CA ILE A 28 -1.35 -2.78 -0.71
C ILE A 28 -0.20 -2.84 0.29
N SER A 29 0.56 -1.76 0.43
CA SER A 29 1.50 -1.63 1.54
C SER A 29 0.76 -1.11 2.76
N ILE A 30 1.16 -1.52 3.97
CA ILE A 30 0.63 -0.95 5.22
C ILE A 30 0.72 0.58 5.24
N ILE A 31 1.74 1.18 4.62
CA ILE A 31 1.87 2.64 4.59
C ILE A 31 0.75 3.31 3.78
N THR A 32 0.28 2.66 2.71
CA THR A 32 -0.84 3.16 1.91
C THR A 32 -2.13 3.16 2.72
N GLU A 33 -2.38 2.12 3.51
CA GLU A 33 -3.52 2.09 4.43
C GLU A 33 -3.43 3.19 5.49
N ILE A 34 -2.23 3.37 6.09
CA ILE A 34 -1.99 4.44 7.05
C ILE A 34 -2.26 5.81 6.42
N GLU A 35 -1.75 6.07 5.21
CA GLU A 35 -1.96 7.34 4.51
C GLU A 35 -3.44 7.62 4.24
N LEU A 36 -4.18 6.62 3.76
CA LEU A 36 -5.61 6.74 3.49
C LEU A 36 -6.40 7.03 4.76
N LEU A 37 -6.19 6.25 5.82
CA LEU A 37 -6.97 6.36 7.06
C LEU A 37 -6.55 7.54 7.94
N SER A 38 -5.39 8.15 7.68
CA SER A 38 -4.90 9.33 8.43
C SER A 38 -5.45 10.65 7.90
N TYR A 39 -6.28 10.65 6.85
CA TYR A 39 -6.87 11.88 6.34
C TYR A 39 -7.86 12.47 7.36
N SER A 40 -7.51 13.62 7.94
CA SER A 40 -8.20 14.19 9.11
C SER A 40 -9.64 14.62 8.88
N LYS A 41 -10.08 14.69 7.62
CA LYS A 41 -11.46 15.09 7.26
C LYS A 41 -12.38 13.90 7.00
N LEU A 42 -11.89 12.66 7.14
CA LEU A 42 -12.73 11.49 6.94
C LEU A 42 -13.80 11.40 8.02
N THR A 43 -15.02 11.14 7.59
CA THR A 43 -16.13 10.71 8.42
C THR A 43 -15.96 9.24 8.80
N LEU A 44 -16.67 8.80 9.85
CA LEU A 44 -16.69 7.39 10.26
C LEU A 44 -17.21 6.46 9.16
N LEU A 45 -18.14 6.94 8.33
CA LEU A 45 -18.67 6.19 7.19
C LEU A 45 -17.60 6.00 6.12
N GLU A 46 -16.87 7.06 5.74
CA GLU A 46 -15.79 6.97 4.76
C GLU A 46 -14.64 6.06 5.26
N ILE A 47 -14.33 6.09 6.56
CA ILE A 47 -13.34 5.17 7.16
C ILE A 47 -13.77 3.70 6.97
N ASP A 48 -15.04 3.38 7.22
CA ASP A 48 -15.55 2.01 7.05
C ASP A 48 -15.54 1.59 5.58
N GLU A 49 -15.94 2.48 4.66
CA GLU A 49 -15.89 2.24 3.22
C GLU A 49 -14.47 1.99 2.73
N ILE A 50 -13.50 2.80 3.15
CA ILE A 50 -12.08 2.60 2.84
C ILE A 50 -11.63 1.23 3.35
N LYS A 51 -11.88 0.89 4.62
CA LYS A 51 -11.50 -0.42 5.18
C LYS A 51 -12.13 -1.60 4.43
N LYS A 52 -13.39 -1.47 4.02
CA LYS A 52 -14.11 -2.47 3.23
C LYS A 52 -13.52 -2.65 1.83
N VAL A 53 -12.97 -1.60 1.24
CA VAL A 53 -12.25 -1.71 -0.05
C VAL A 53 -10.88 -2.32 0.17
N LEU A 54 -10.12 -1.85 1.16
CA LEU A 54 -8.78 -2.35 1.46
C LEU A 54 -8.76 -3.84 1.82
N SER A 55 -9.81 -4.35 2.49
CA SER A 55 -9.93 -5.76 2.86
C SER A 55 -10.00 -6.73 1.67
N LYS A 56 -10.20 -6.22 0.45
CA LYS A 56 -10.17 -7.02 -0.79
C LYS A 56 -8.74 -7.30 -1.27
N PHE A 57 -7.74 -6.60 -0.74
CA PHE A 57 -6.35 -6.69 -1.18
C PHE A 57 -5.48 -7.41 -0.17
N ASN A 58 -4.42 -8.05 -0.66
CA ASN A 58 -3.41 -8.63 0.22
C ASN A 58 -2.50 -7.53 0.76
N ARG A 59 -2.41 -7.40 2.08
CA ARG A 59 -1.57 -6.38 2.71
C ARG A 59 -0.14 -6.86 2.88
N ILE A 60 0.81 -5.99 2.54
CA ILE A 60 2.23 -6.15 2.84
C ILE A 60 2.56 -5.34 4.07
N GLU A 61 2.82 -6.04 5.17
CA GLU A 61 3.18 -5.45 6.46
C GLU A 61 4.60 -4.87 6.43
N LEU A 62 4.87 -3.93 7.36
CA LEU A 62 6.22 -3.44 7.62
C LEU A 62 6.98 -4.47 8.46
N THR A 63 7.40 -5.55 7.82
CA THR A 63 8.26 -6.57 8.43
C THR A 63 9.69 -6.06 8.58
N GLU A 64 10.52 -6.78 9.33
CA GLU A 64 11.95 -6.48 9.45
C GLU A 64 12.65 -6.39 8.08
N THR A 65 12.35 -7.32 7.16
CA THR A 65 12.88 -7.28 5.79
C THR A 65 12.45 -6.03 5.01
N VAL A 66 11.18 -5.64 5.10
CA VAL A 66 10.67 -4.43 4.44
C VAL A 66 11.29 -3.18 5.05
N LYS A 67 11.44 -3.14 6.39
CA LYS A 67 12.09 -2.05 7.13
C LYS A 67 13.54 -1.89 6.70
N ASP A 68 14.34 -2.96 6.67
CA ASP A 68 15.76 -2.88 6.31
C ASP A 68 15.96 -2.44 4.86
N LYS A 69 15.14 -2.96 3.93
CA LYS A 69 15.12 -2.48 2.55
C LYS A 69 14.73 -1.01 2.46
N THR A 70 13.73 -0.57 3.23
CA THR A 70 13.34 0.84 3.30
C THR A 70 14.52 1.71 3.73
N ILE A 71 15.23 1.33 4.79
CA ILE A 71 16.42 2.04 5.28
C ILE A 71 17.48 2.12 4.18
N MET A 72 17.78 1.00 3.52
CA MET A 72 18.76 0.96 2.42
C MET A 72 18.36 1.91 1.28
N ILE A 73 17.11 1.85 0.82
CA ILE A 73 16.59 2.71 -0.26
C ILE A 73 16.70 4.18 0.12
N ARG A 74 16.30 4.54 1.35
CA ARG A 74 16.36 5.92 1.85
C ARG A 74 17.77 6.45 1.98
N ARG A 75 18.74 5.61 2.39
CA ARG A 75 20.15 6.02 2.47
C ARG A 75 20.77 6.29 1.10
N LYS A 76 20.30 5.60 0.06
CA LYS A 76 20.85 5.67 -1.30
C LYS A 76 20.12 6.65 -2.22
N SER A 77 19.00 7.24 -1.78
CA SER A 77 18.13 8.09 -2.61
C SER A 77 17.56 9.27 -1.83
N LYS A 78 16.89 10.21 -2.51
CA LYS A 78 16.17 11.34 -1.88
C LYS A 78 14.65 11.08 -1.76
N ILE A 79 14.23 9.82 -1.83
CA ILE A 79 12.82 9.44 -1.85
C ILE A 79 12.21 9.65 -0.45
N LYS A 80 10.93 10.04 -0.38
CA LYS A 80 10.21 10.24 0.89
C LYS A 80 10.03 8.90 1.63
N LEU A 81 9.77 8.97 2.94
CA LEU A 81 9.69 7.76 3.76
C LEU A 81 8.55 6.85 3.29
N PRO A 82 7.33 7.36 3.05
CA PRO A 82 6.25 6.51 2.57
C PRO A 82 6.53 5.85 1.22
N ASP A 83 6.97 6.63 0.24
CA ASP A 83 7.37 6.12 -1.08
C ASP A 83 8.47 5.05 -0.99
N SER A 84 9.42 5.21 -0.07
CA SER A 84 10.48 4.23 0.15
C SER A 84 9.95 2.91 0.71
N ILE A 85 8.92 2.97 1.57
CA ILE A 85 8.24 1.77 2.10
C ILE A 85 7.46 1.08 0.97
N ILE A 86 6.78 1.82 0.10
CA ILE A 86 6.07 1.25 -1.07
C ILE A 86 7.05 0.52 -2.00
N ILE A 87 8.21 1.13 -2.28
CA ILE A 87 9.26 0.49 -3.08
C ILE A 87 9.79 -0.77 -2.40
N ALA A 88 10.08 -0.71 -1.09
CA ALA A 88 10.53 -1.87 -0.33
C ALA A 88 9.50 -3.00 -0.31
N SER A 89 8.22 -2.69 -0.12
CA SER A 89 7.11 -3.63 -0.21
C SER A 89 7.01 -4.27 -1.60
N THR A 90 7.21 -3.49 -2.67
CA THR A 90 7.22 -4.01 -4.06
C THR A 90 8.37 -4.99 -4.28
N LEU A 91 9.56 -4.65 -3.76
CA LEU A 91 10.73 -5.53 -3.87
C LEU A 91 10.52 -6.82 -3.08
N TYR A 92 9.96 -6.74 -1.87
CA TYR A 92 9.60 -7.91 -1.07
C TYR A 92 8.56 -8.80 -1.79
N LEU A 93 7.54 -8.19 -2.41
CA LEU A 93 6.51 -8.92 -3.14
C LEU A 93 7.07 -9.73 -4.33
N LYS A 94 8.05 -9.16 -5.04
CA LYS A 94 8.70 -9.80 -6.18
C LYS A 94 9.79 -10.79 -5.76
N PHE A 95 10.50 -10.49 -4.68
CA PHE A 95 11.68 -11.23 -4.21
C PHE A 95 11.65 -11.37 -2.67
N PRO A 96 10.80 -12.25 -2.12
CA PRO A 96 10.60 -12.35 -0.67
C PRO A 96 11.81 -12.90 0.09
N ASN A 97 12.73 -13.61 -0.61
CA ASN A 97 13.90 -14.29 -0.02
C ASN A 97 15.23 -13.54 -0.26
N TYR A 98 15.19 -12.32 -0.79
CA TYR A 98 16.35 -11.47 -1.08
C TYR A 98 16.23 -10.13 -0.36
#